data_AF-A0A7X8X5B1-F1
#
_entry.id   AF-A0A7X8X5B1-F1
#
_cell.length_a   1.000
_cell.length_b   1.000
_cell.length_c   1.000
_cell.angle_alpha   90.00
_cell.angle_beta   90.00
_cell.angle_gamma   90.00
#
_symmetry.space_group_name_H-M   'P 1'
#
loop_
_entity.id
_entity.type
_entity.pdbx_description
1 polymer ?
#
loop_
_entity_poly.entity_id
_entity_poly.type
_entity_poly.pdbx_seq_one_letter_code
_entity_poly.pdbx_strand_id
1 'polypeptide(L)'
;RAWLEDGSLDFSFSGLKSAVLSYLNRCKMKGLTWHVPDVAAGFQVAVVDVLAEKAVLAAKIKDVPRIILAGGVAANIRLREVLQEKAAGKKIQVYWPSPILCTDNAAMIGCAAFFKYQKGEFSDLTLNAVPHEPLFRRC
;
A
#
# COMPACT_ATOMS: atom_id res chain seq x y z
N ARG A 1 -6.34 16.62 -0.19
CA ARG A 1 -5.63 15.35 0.13
C ARG A 1 -6.52 14.55 1.08
N ALA A 2 -6.62 13.24 0.93
CA ALA A 2 -7.54 12.41 1.72
C ALA A 2 -6.91 12.03 3.07
N TRP A 3 -6.80 13.02 3.95
CA TRP A 3 -6.44 12.82 5.35
C TRP A 3 -7.74 12.66 6.14
N LEU A 4 -7.81 11.64 7.00
CA LEU A 4 -8.98 11.40 7.84
C LEU A 4 -8.90 12.29 9.09
N GLU A 5 -7.91 12.03 9.96
CA GLU A 5 -7.65 12.78 11.19
C GLU A 5 -6.13 12.84 11.47
N ASP A 6 -5.70 13.84 12.26
CA ASP A 6 -4.30 13.96 12.66
C ASP A 6 -3.85 12.74 13.47
N GLY A 7 -2.74 12.12 13.05
CA GLY A 7 -2.21 10.91 13.68
C GLY A 7 -2.91 9.60 13.28
N SER A 8 -4.03 9.64 12.55
CA SER A 8 -4.69 8.43 12.07
C SER A 8 -3.84 7.69 11.03
N LEU A 9 -3.78 6.35 11.15
CA LEU A 9 -3.12 5.48 10.19
C LEU A 9 -4.09 4.90 9.14
N ASP A 10 -5.38 5.23 9.22
CA ASP A 10 -6.40 4.71 8.31
C ASP A 10 -6.37 5.41 6.94
N PHE A 11 -6.67 4.68 5.87
CA PHE A 11 -6.66 5.25 4.52
C PHE A 11 -8.07 5.51 3.99
N SER A 12 -8.23 6.56 3.21
CA SER A 12 -9.45 6.79 2.42
C SER A 12 -9.07 7.22 1.01
N PHE A 13 -9.46 6.42 0.01
CA PHE A 13 -9.18 6.70 -1.41
C PHE A 13 -10.43 6.94 -2.24
N SER A 14 -11.63 6.70 -1.68
CA SER A 14 -12.91 6.87 -2.38
C SER A 14 -13.12 8.32 -2.86
N GLY A 15 -12.75 9.29 -2.02
CA GLY A 15 -12.82 10.71 -2.37
C GLY A 15 -11.92 11.10 -3.54
N LEU A 16 -10.82 10.37 -3.77
CA LEU A 16 -9.87 10.69 -4.85
C LEU A 16 -10.44 10.33 -6.22
N LYS A 17 -11.13 9.18 -6.33
CA LYS A 17 -11.88 8.81 -7.54
C LYS A 17 -12.95 9.85 -7.87
N SER A 18 -13.73 10.24 -6.86
CA SER A 18 -14.79 11.26 -7.04
C SER A 18 -14.21 12.60 -7.48
N ALA A 19 -13.10 13.04 -6.88
CA ALA A 19 -12.45 14.28 -7.26
C ALA A 19 -11.97 14.29 -8.73
N VAL A 20 -11.35 13.19 -9.18
CA VAL A 20 -10.93 13.03 -10.58
C VAL A 20 -12.15 13.04 -11.51
N LEU A 21 -13.20 12.26 -11.20
CA LEU A 21 -14.41 12.22 -12.01
C LEU A 21 -15.09 13.59 -12.11
N SER A 22 -15.21 14.30 -10.99
CA SER A 22 -15.76 15.67 -10.97
C SER A 22 -14.93 16.65 -11.78
N TYR A 23 -13.59 16.54 -11.74
CA TYR A 23 -12.72 17.36 -12.58
C TYR A 23 -12.98 17.11 -14.07
N LEU A 24 -12.98 15.85 -14.50
CA LEU A 24 -13.23 15.49 -15.90
C LEU A 24 -14.60 15.94 -16.38
N ASN A 25 -15.65 15.78 -15.56
CA ASN A 25 -17.00 16.23 -15.89
C ASN A 25 -17.07 17.76 -16.03
N ARG A 26 -16.41 18.53 -15.16
CA ARG A 26 -16.33 19.99 -15.28
C ARG A 26 -15.63 20.41 -16.56
N CYS A 27 -14.54 19.75 -16.94
CA CYS A 27 -13.85 20.05 -18.20
C CYS A 27 -14.78 19.78 -19.40
N LYS A 28 -15.47 18.62 -19.43
CA LYS A 28 -16.46 18.30 -20.45
C LYS A 28 -17.56 19.36 -20.57
N MET A 29 -18.16 19.76 -19.45
CA MET A 29 -19.23 20.77 -19.44
C MET A 29 -18.78 22.14 -19.95
N LYS A 30 -17.50 22.48 -19.76
CA LYS A 30 -16.91 23.75 -20.23
C LYS A 30 -16.30 23.65 -21.64
N GLY A 31 -16.39 22.51 -22.31
CA GLY A 31 -15.73 22.27 -23.60
C GLY A 31 -14.20 22.29 -23.52
N LEU A 32 -13.62 22.09 -22.32
CA LEU A 32 -12.18 22.06 -22.11
C LEU A 32 -11.64 20.65 -22.33
N THR A 33 -10.53 20.54 -23.05
CA THR A 33 -9.74 19.31 -23.14
C THR A 33 -8.88 19.15 -21.89
N TRP A 34 -8.44 17.93 -21.61
CA TRP A 34 -7.50 17.64 -20.52
C TRP A 34 -6.41 16.70 -21.01
N HIS A 35 -5.23 16.85 -20.42
CA HIS A 35 -4.09 15.97 -20.67
C HIS A 35 -4.15 14.78 -19.70
N VAL A 36 -4.45 13.59 -20.22
CA VAL A 36 -4.59 12.36 -19.41
C VAL A 36 -3.35 12.06 -18.56
N PRO A 37 -2.11 12.17 -19.09
CA PRO A 37 -0.91 11.97 -18.28
C PRO A 37 -0.83 12.87 -17.05
N ASP A 38 -1.23 14.14 -17.15
CA ASP A 38 -1.18 15.08 -16.01
C ASP A 38 -2.19 14.69 -14.93
N VAL A 39 -3.40 14.25 -15.35
CA VAL A 39 -4.42 13.76 -14.42
C VAL A 39 -3.94 12.48 -13.72
N ALA A 40 -3.33 11.56 -14.47
CA ALA A 40 -2.78 10.32 -13.93
C ALA A 40 -1.61 10.58 -12.97
N ALA A 41 -0.72 11.52 -13.31
CA ALA A 41 0.38 11.94 -12.45
C ALA A 41 -0.13 12.60 -11.16
N GLY A 42 -1.10 13.51 -11.27
CA GLY A 42 -1.72 14.15 -10.11
C GLY A 42 -2.40 13.15 -9.17
N PHE A 43 -3.10 12.15 -9.74
CA PHE A 43 -3.66 11.04 -8.98
C PHE A 43 -2.58 10.21 -8.29
N GLN A 44 -1.54 9.79 -9.03
CA GLN A 44 -0.45 8.98 -8.50
C GLN A 44 0.25 9.69 -7.35
N VAL A 45 0.60 10.97 -7.52
CA VAL A 45 1.21 11.79 -6.47
C VAL A 45 0.31 11.82 -5.23
N ALA A 46 -0.99 12.06 -5.38
CA ALA A 46 -1.90 12.11 -4.24
C ALA A 46 -1.97 10.79 -3.45
N VAL A 47 -1.94 9.64 -4.13
CA VAL A 47 -1.94 8.32 -3.48
C VAL A 47 -0.59 8.03 -2.82
N VAL A 48 0.50 8.20 -3.57
CA VAL A 48 1.87 7.88 -3.13
C VAL A 48 2.25 8.69 -1.90
N ASP A 49 1.93 9.98 -1.89
CA ASP A 49 2.33 10.88 -0.80
C ASP A 49 1.66 10.46 0.53
N VAL A 50 0.37 10.12 0.49
CA VAL A 50 -0.39 9.64 1.66
C VAL A 50 0.14 8.29 2.15
N LEU A 51 0.37 7.33 1.24
CA LEU A 51 0.92 6.02 1.58
C LEU A 51 2.29 6.14 2.26
N ALA A 52 3.20 6.90 1.65
CA ALA A 52 4.56 7.03 2.14
C ALA A 52 4.62 7.78 3.48
N GLU A 53 3.82 8.83 3.65
CA GLU A 53 3.79 9.61 4.88
C GLU A 53 3.22 8.80 6.04
N LYS A 54 2.12 8.07 5.82
CA LYS A 54 1.54 7.20 6.86
C LYS A 54 2.43 6.00 7.20
N ALA A 55 3.14 5.43 6.22
CA ALA A 55 4.09 4.35 6.48
C ALA A 55 5.24 4.81 7.40
N VAL A 56 5.82 5.99 7.13
CA VAL A 56 6.87 6.56 7.98
C VAL A 56 6.33 6.98 9.35
N LEU A 57 5.12 7.53 9.42
CA LEU A 57 4.46 7.85 10.67
C LEU A 57 4.23 6.58 11.52
N ALA A 58 3.71 5.52 10.92
CA ALA A 58 3.50 4.24 11.60
C ALA A 58 4.81 3.65 12.14
N ALA A 59 5.89 3.70 11.35
CA ALA A 59 7.21 3.23 11.78
C ALA A 59 7.73 4.02 12.99
N LYS A 60 7.51 5.34 13.03
CA LYS A 60 7.84 6.19 14.19
C LYS A 60 7.00 5.86 15.42
N ILE A 61 5.67 5.74 15.26
CA ILE A 61 4.75 5.43 16.35
C ILE A 61 5.09 4.07 16.99
N LYS A 62 5.50 3.10 16.17
CA LYS A 62 5.85 1.74 16.62
C LYS A 62 7.33 1.57 17.00
N ASP A 63 8.14 2.63 16.89
CA ASP A 63 9.59 2.61 17.11
C ASP A 63 10.29 1.44 16.39
N VAL A 64 9.95 1.23 15.12
CA VAL A 64 10.55 0.18 14.28
C VAL A 64 11.50 0.77 13.25
N PRO A 65 12.72 0.19 13.08
CA PRO A 65 13.72 0.75 12.17
C PRO A 65 13.50 0.34 10.71
N ARG A 66 12.42 -0.39 10.40
CA ARG A 66 12.24 -1.06 9.11
C ARG A 66 10.80 -0.99 8.62
N ILE A 67 10.64 -0.66 7.34
CA ILE A 67 9.39 -0.71 6.60
C ILE A 67 9.54 -1.75 5.48
N ILE A 68 8.55 -2.62 5.33
CA ILE A 68 8.46 -3.55 4.21
C ILE A 68 7.26 -3.14 3.35
N LEU A 69 7.52 -2.86 2.06
CA LEU A 69 6.50 -2.57 1.07
C LEU A 69 6.20 -3.84 0.26
N ALA A 70 4.98 -4.36 0.37
CA ALA A 70 4.51 -5.58 -0.27
C ALA A 70 3.14 -5.41 -0.95
N GLY A 71 2.70 -6.40 -1.73
CA GLY A 71 1.48 -6.36 -2.52
C GLY A 71 1.67 -5.74 -3.92
N GLY A 72 0.67 -5.85 -4.79
CA GLY A 72 0.81 -5.44 -6.20
C GLY A 72 1.22 -3.97 -6.40
N VAL A 73 0.72 -3.06 -5.55
CA VAL A 73 1.07 -1.63 -5.60
C VAL A 73 2.54 -1.38 -5.23
N ALA A 74 3.20 -2.32 -4.53
CA ALA A 74 4.64 -2.25 -4.26
C ALA A 74 5.49 -2.29 -5.52
N ALA A 75 4.95 -2.68 -6.68
CA ALA A 75 5.63 -2.59 -7.98
C ALA A 75 5.74 -1.13 -8.49
N ASN A 76 5.00 -0.18 -7.92
CA ASN A 76 5.04 1.21 -8.33
C ASN A 76 6.40 1.86 -7.96
N ILE A 77 7.18 2.24 -8.98
CA ILE A 77 8.51 2.83 -8.81
C ILE A 77 8.44 4.15 -8.02
N ARG A 78 7.48 5.02 -8.36
CA ARG A 78 7.34 6.33 -7.70
C ARG A 78 7.04 6.19 -6.20
N LEU A 79 6.28 5.18 -5.80
CA LEU A 79 6.03 4.88 -4.39
C LEU A 79 7.31 4.48 -3.66
N ARG A 80 8.15 3.65 -4.28
CA ARG A 80 9.44 3.23 -3.71
C ARG A 80 10.36 4.42 -3.46
N GLU A 81 10.50 5.28 -4.48
CA GLU A 81 11.31 6.50 -4.40
C GLU A 81 10.84 7.42 -3.28
N VAL A 82 9.56 7.81 -3.28
CA VAL A 82 9.01 8.74 -2.29
C VAL A 82 9.07 8.16 -0.87
N LEU A 83 8.83 6.86 -0.71
CA LEU A 83 8.94 6.21 0.59
C LEU A 83 10.40 6.18 1.10
N GLN A 84 11.37 5.91 0.23
CA GLN A 84 12.79 6.00 0.57
C GLN A 84 13.20 7.43 0.93
N GLU A 85 12.82 8.42 0.11
CA GLU A 85 13.08 9.84 0.37
C GLU A 85 12.51 10.26 1.73
N LYS A 86 11.27 9.89 2.04
CA LYS A 86 10.66 10.21 3.34
C LYS A 86 11.28 9.42 4.50
N ALA A 87 11.84 8.23 4.28
CA ALA A 87 12.52 7.45 5.30
C ALA A 87 13.98 7.91 5.54
N ALA A 88 14.59 8.54 4.53
CA ALA A 88 15.95 9.05 4.60
C ALA A 88 16.13 10.03 5.78
N GLY A 89 17.27 9.92 6.47
CA GLY A 89 17.57 10.72 7.65
C GLY A 89 16.80 10.34 8.92
N LYS A 90 15.86 9.39 8.88
CA LYS A 90 15.04 8.98 10.05
C LYS A 90 15.46 7.64 10.67
N LYS A 91 16.61 7.08 10.28
CA LYS A 91 17.09 5.75 10.68
C LYS A 91 16.08 4.62 10.36
N ILE A 92 15.23 4.82 9.35
CA ILE A 92 14.26 3.83 8.87
C ILE A 92 14.76 3.28 7.54
N GLN A 93 14.89 1.96 7.44
CA GLN A 93 15.24 1.23 6.23
C GLN A 93 13.97 0.75 5.53
N VAL A 94 13.94 0.85 4.19
CA VAL A 94 12.79 0.44 3.39
C VAL A 94 13.18 -0.74 2.52
N TYR A 95 12.39 -1.81 2.57
CA TYR A 95 12.58 -3.04 1.80
C TYR A 95 11.36 -3.32 0.94
N TRP A 96 11.57 -3.98 -0.19
CA TRP A 96 10.53 -4.54 -1.03
C TRP A 96 11.08 -5.77 -1.75
N PRO A 97 10.23 -6.74 -2.12
CA PRO A 97 10.67 -7.88 -2.89
C PRO A 97 10.90 -7.49 -4.37
N SER A 98 11.56 -8.35 -5.13
CA SER A 98 11.66 -8.19 -6.58
C SER A 98 10.26 -8.09 -7.21
N PRO A 99 10.05 -7.34 -8.32
CA PRO A 99 8.72 -7.12 -8.89
C PRO A 99 7.89 -8.39 -9.14
N ILE A 100 8.52 -9.48 -9.58
CA ILE A 100 7.86 -10.79 -9.82
C ILE A 100 7.28 -11.43 -8.54
N LEU A 101 7.75 -10.99 -7.38
CA LEU A 101 7.32 -11.47 -6.06
C LEU A 101 6.37 -10.48 -5.35
N CYS A 102 6.06 -9.32 -5.94
CA CYS A 102 5.17 -8.33 -5.33
C CYS A 102 3.69 -8.71 -5.45
N THR A 103 3.31 -9.35 -6.56
CA THR A 103 1.93 -9.78 -6.84
C THR A 103 1.67 -11.18 -6.28
N ASP A 104 0.41 -11.57 -6.17
CA ASP A 104 0.03 -12.90 -5.68
C ASP A 104 0.68 -14.02 -6.50
N ASN A 105 1.42 -14.89 -5.82
CA ASN A 105 2.17 -15.98 -6.45
C ASN A 105 2.30 -17.19 -5.51
N ALA A 106 2.52 -18.38 -6.06
CA ALA A 106 2.65 -19.60 -5.27
C ALA A 106 3.92 -19.63 -4.38
N ALA A 107 4.98 -18.90 -4.75
CA ALA A 107 6.23 -18.88 -3.98
C ALA A 107 6.04 -18.22 -2.60
N MET A 108 5.20 -17.19 -2.49
CA MET A 108 4.88 -16.57 -1.19
C MET A 108 4.12 -17.53 -0.27
N ILE A 109 3.25 -18.38 -0.84
CA ILE A 109 2.51 -19.41 -0.09
C ILE A 109 3.45 -20.51 0.38
N GLY A 110 4.35 -20.98 -0.49
CA GLY A 110 5.37 -21.97 -0.13
C GLY A 110 6.32 -21.46 0.96
N CYS A 111 6.75 -20.20 0.88
CA CYS A 111 7.58 -19.56 1.90
C CYS A 111 6.86 -19.47 3.26
N ALA A 112 5.60 -19.03 3.27
CA ALA A 112 4.80 -19.00 4.48
C ALA A 112 4.58 -20.41 5.08
N ALA A 113 4.32 -21.40 4.23
CA ALA A 113 4.15 -22.80 4.63
C ALA A 113 5.44 -23.39 5.23
N PHE A 114 6.61 -23.06 4.67
CA PHE A 114 7.90 -23.48 5.21
C PHE A 114 8.11 -22.99 6.65
N PHE A 115 7.83 -21.71 6.92
CA PHE A 115 7.94 -21.16 8.28
C PHE A 115 6.90 -21.73 9.24
N LYS A 116 5.69 -22.07 8.77
CA LYS A 116 4.68 -22.78 9.58
C LYS A 116 5.12 -24.21 9.91
N TYR A 117 5.65 -24.92 8.92
CA TYR A 117 6.22 -26.25 9.09
C TYR A 117 7.33 -26.26 10.15
N GLN A 118 8.26 -25.30 10.09
CA GLN A 118 9.33 -25.17 11.09
C GLN A 118 8.81 -24.96 12.53
N LYS A 119 7.61 -24.40 12.69
CA LYS A 119 6.95 -24.20 13.99
C LYS A 119 6.06 -25.38 14.42
N GLY A 120 5.93 -26.41 13.59
CA GLY A 120 5.00 -27.52 13.82
C GLY A 120 3.53 -27.14 13.64
N GLU A 121 3.23 -26.04 12.93
CA GLU A 121 1.86 -25.61 12.66
C GLU A 121 1.29 -26.36 11.44
N PHE A 122 0.52 -27.41 11.69
CA PHE A 122 -0.16 -28.20 10.67
C PHE A 122 -1.67 -28.03 10.74
N SER A 123 -2.31 -28.01 9.57
CA SER A 123 -3.76 -28.11 9.47
C SER A 123 -4.17 -29.57 9.32
N ASP A 124 -5.34 -29.93 9.85
CA ASP A 124 -5.94 -31.23 9.62
C ASP A 124 -6.56 -31.35 8.21
N LEU A 125 -7.07 -32.55 7.88
CA LEU A 125 -7.70 -32.84 6.60
C LEU A 125 -9.09 -32.20 6.42
N THR A 126 -9.64 -31.57 7.46
CA THR A 126 -10.93 -30.86 7.42
C THR A 126 -10.79 -29.38 7.09
N LEU A 127 -9.55 -28.90 6.88
CA LEU A 127 -9.26 -27.52 6.51
C LEU A 127 -10.12 -27.05 5.34
N ASN A 128 -10.73 -25.88 5.52
CA ASN A 128 -11.55 -25.24 4.50
C ASN A 128 -11.13 -23.78 4.30
N ALA A 129 -11.55 -23.19 3.17
CA ALA A 129 -11.27 -21.79 2.86
C ALA A 129 -12.05 -20.86 3.81
N VAL A 130 -11.35 -19.85 4.35
CA VAL A 130 -11.96 -18.77 5.14
C VAL A 130 -11.83 -17.46 4.36
N PRO A 131 -12.91 -16.95 3.73
CA PRO A 131 -12.84 -15.77 2.87
C PRO A 131 -12.47 -14.47 3.61
N HIS A 132 -12.77 -14.41 4.91
CA HIS A 132 -12.55 -13.24 5.76
C HIS A 132 -11.64 -13.57 6.94
N GLU A 133 -10.46 -14.16 6.67
CA GLU A 133 -9.47 -14.43 7.71
C GLU A 133 -8.69 -13.13 8.04
N PRO A 134 -8.74 -12.63 9.28
CA PRO A 134 -7.97 -11.47 9.68
C PRO A 134 -6.48 -11.82 9.80
N LEU A 135 -5.60 -10.98 9.21
CA LEU A 135 -4.15 -11.20 9.24
C LEU A 135 -3.58 -11.18 10.67
N PHE A 136 -4.16 -10.36 11.54
CA PHE A 136 -3.85 -10.32 12.96
C PHE A 136 -5.13 -10.59 13.73
N ARG A 137 -5.12 -11.61 14.61
CA ARG A 137 -6.16 -11.73 15.63
C ARG A 137 -6.00 -10.53 16.58
N ARG A 138 -7.05 -9.74 16.78
CA ARG A 138 -7.05 -8.69 17.80
C ARG A 138 -6.75 -9.36 19.14
N CYS A 139 -5.71 -8.91 19.83
CA CYS A 139 -5.53 -9.20 21.25
C CYS A 139 -6.67 -8.57 22.04
#